data_AF-A0AA35S7N9-F1
#
_entry.id   AF-A0AA35S7N9-F1
#
_cell.length_a   1.000
_cell.length_b   1.000
_cell.length_c   1.000
_cell.angle_alpha   90.00
_cell.angle_beta   90.00
_cell.angle_gamma   90.00
#
_symmetry.space_group_name_H-M   'P 1'
#
loop_
_entity.id
_entity.type
_entity.pdbx_description
1 polymer ?
#
loop_
_entity_poly.entity_id
_entity_poly.type
_entity_poly.pdbx_seq_one_letter_code
_entity_poly.pdbx_strand_id
1 'polypeptide(L)'
;MVSHDFRPDADSLNILERRQRVLRRLDDGHAALLEALADLGETDAFLGSRWSVWEVMQHLLTEDFVDALEQIATGEREMLPAFDGRANRIANDIARLEANYQRFRRLLSGLTEEQLNRPATPPNPENNFPALSFLDLVERVSGHEGNHARQVVETRKYVAAFRSMERAVTVAGLGTGDPDAIPDQTRQMLANADYVVGSESAISLARRWSRGVELPMRSDNANELVNRIGRDTRAGLWTMVVTLGDPAESVPGLLHRLQEEVDAVSLIPAPGFYRLVLAQLGISPLAAVCTSVNQARDGNLLDSVTGRAVVILGADESGAWSEVCEKLLGRGVAEDAKVSMLTNLMGHPEVATGSLCDLAKSTMMSSPATVDSAMVLY
;
A
#
# COMPACT_ATOMS: atom_id res chain seq x y z
N MET A 1 18.88 -18.61 8.30
CA MET A 1 19.52 -17.95 7.14
C MET A 1 18.44 -17.84 6.08
N VAL A 2 17.65 -16.77 6.12
CA VAL A 2 16.47 -16.60 5.27
C VAL A 2 16.93 -15.90 3.99
N SER A 3 16.73 -16.60 2.88
CA SER A 3 17.10 -16.18 1.52
C SER A 3 16.48 -14.83 1.16
N HIS A 4 17.30 -13.97 0.55
CA HIS A 4 16.87 -12.71 -0.07
C HIS A 4 15.87 -12.98 -1.19
N ASP A 5 14.62 -12.55 -1.01
CA ASP A 5 13.63 -12.53 -2.07
C ASP A 5 13.82 -11.29 -2.95
N PHE A 6 14.63 -11.47 -3.98
CA PHE A 6 14.75 -10.58 -5.12
C PHE A 6 13.42 -10.58 -5.89
N ARG A 7 12.69 -9.46 -5.89
CA ARG A 7 11.52 -9.27 -6.77
C ARG A 7 12.01 -8.70 -8.11
N PRO A 8 12.04 -9.47 -9.21
CA PRO A 8 12.19 -8.86 -10.53
C PRO A 8 10.86 -8.20 -10.92
N ASP A 9 10.95 -7.01 -11.48
CA ASP A 9 9.85 -6.21 -12.04
C ASP A 9 8.85 -7.10 -12.78
N ALA A 10 7.56 -6.97 -12.45
CA ALA A 10 6.50 -7.71 -13.12
C ALA A 10 6.41 -7.37 -14.62
N ASP A 11 7.03 -6.26 -15.03
CA ASP A 11 7.02 -5.70 -16.38
C ASP A 11 8.14 -6.24 -17.28
N SER A 12 9.16 -6.91 -16.73
CA SER A 12 10.28 -7.45 -17.51
C SER A 12 10.11 -8.92 -17.92
N LEU A 13 9.08 -9.60 -17.40
CA LEU A 13 8.90 -11.04 -17.58
C LEU A 13 7.84 -11.36 -18.63
N ASN A 14 8.18 -12.26 -19.54
CA ASN A 14 7.20 -12.78 -20.50
C ASN A 14 6.17 -13.70 -19.81
N ILE A 15 5.09 -14.04 -20.52
CA ILE A 15 3.97 -14.81 -19.97
C ILE A 15 4.42 -16.18 -19.39
N LEU A 16 5.39 -16.83 -20.02
CA LEU A 16 5.88 -18.14 -19.58
C LEU A 16 6.75 -18.01 -18.31
N GLU A 17 7.55 -16.95 -18.21
CA GLU A 17 8.33 -16.64 -17.00
C GLU A 17 7.42 -16.25 -15.84
N ARG A 18 6.35 -15.49 -16.10
CA ARG A 18 5.31 -15.18 -15.12
C ARG A 18 4.61 -16.45 -14.63
N ARG A 19 4.28 -17.39 -15.52
CA ARG A 19 3.74 -18.71 -15.14
C ARG A 19 4.72 -19.48 -14.25
N GLN A 20 5.99 -19.56 -14.63
CA GLN A 20 7.01 -20.26 -13.84
C GLN A 20 7.22 -19.61 -12.45
N ARG A 21 7.08 -18.29 -12.35
CA ARG A 21 7.09 -17.59 -11.06
C ARG A 21 5.87 -17.93 -10.20
N VAL A 22 4.68 -18.05 -10.80
CA VAL A 22 3.46 -18.48 -10.08
C VAL A 22 3.62 -19.91 -9.57
N LEU A 23 4.12 -20.83 -10.40
CA LEU A 23 4.39 -22.22 -10.00
C LEU A 23 5.35 -22.29 -8.81
N ARG A 24 6.51 -21.60 -8.90
CA ARG A 24 7.46 -21.55 -7.77
C ARG A 24 6.81 -21.04 -6.48
N ARG A 25 6.01 -19.97 -6.56
CA ARG A 25 5.31 -19.43 -5.37
C ARG A 25 4.28 -20.40 -4.79
N LEU A 26 3.57 -21.14 -5.63
CA LEU A 26 2.65 -22.18 -5.19
C LEU A 26 3.41 -23.29 -4.46
N ASP A 27 4.52 -23.76 -5.05
CA ASP A 27 5.34 -24.83 -4.48
C ASP A 27 6.00 -24.38 -3.15
N ASP A 28 6.63 -23.22 -3.13
CA ASP A 28 7.28 -22.65 -1.94
C ASP A 28 6.27 -22.38 -0.82
N GLY A 29 5.10 -21.82 -1.17
CA GLY A 29 4.03 -21.55 -0.22
C GLY A 29 3.40 -22.83 0.34
N HIS A 30 3.22 -23.86 -0.50
CA HIS A 30 2.72 -25.15 -0.06
C HIS A 30 3.73 -25.89 0.82
N ALA A 31 5.02 -25.87 0.48
CA ALA A 31 6.08 -26.45 1.30
C ALA A 31 6.15 -25.77 2.68
N ALA A 32 6.08 -24.42 2.73
CA ALA A 32 6.04 -23.68 3.98
C ALA A 32 4.79 -23.97 4.83
N LEU A 33 3.63 -24.17 4.19
CA LEU A 33 2.41 -24.60 4.88
C LEU A 33 2.58 -25.99 5.49
N LEU A 34 3.13 -26.96 4.74
CA LEU A 34 3.38 -28.31 5.25
C LEU A 34 4.39 -28.32 6.40
N GLU A 35 5.46 -27.51 6.31
CA GLU A 35 6.41 -27.33 7.40
C GLU A 35 5.75 -26.72 8.64
N ALA A 36 4.88 -25.73 8.47
CA ALA A 36 4.13 -25.11 9.57
C ALA A 36 3.09 -26.05 10.23
N LEU A 37 2.62 -27.05 9.49
CA LEU A 37 1.71 -28.09 9.97
C LEU A 37 2.46 -29.33 10.50
N ALA A 38 3.78 -29.40 10.35
CA ALA A 38 4.57 -30.52 10.82
C ALA A 38 4.48 -30.63 12.35
N ASP A 39 4.33 -31.86 12.84
CA ASP A 39 4.20 -32.18 14.26
C ASP A 39 3.00 -31.52 14.98
N LEU A 40 2.00 -31.03 14.23
CA LEU A 40 0.76 -30.49 14.80
C LEU A 40 -0.03 -31.59 15.53
N GLY A 41 -0.17 -31.45 16.84
CA GLY A 41 -1.01 -32.34 17.65
C GLY A 41 -2.49 -32.19 17.32
N GLU A 42 -3.23 -33.30 17.35
CA GLU A 42 -4.67 -33.34 17.03
C GLU A 42 -5.49 -32.36 17.90
N THR A 43 -5.10 -32.18 19.17
CA THR A 43 -5.75 -31.23 20.08
C THR A 43 -5.40 -29.78 19.75
N ASP A 44 -4.15 -29.51 19.38
CA ASP A 44 -3.64 -28.16 19.10
C ASP A 44 -4.24 -27.58 17.82
N ALA A 45 -4.61 -28.44 16.86
CA ALA A 45 -5.26 -28.05 15.62
C ALA A 45 -6.58 -27.27 15.83
N PHE A 46 -7.27 -27.52 16.96
CA PHE A 46 -8.57 -26.90 17.29
C PHE A 46 -8.46 -25.75 18.31
N LEU A 47 -7.25 -25.40 18.76
CA LEU A 47 -7.02 -24.31 19.70
C LEU A 47 -6.73 -23.00 18.95
N GLY A 48 -7.32 -21.89 19.40
CA GLY A 48 -7.08 -20.56 18.84
C GLY A 48 -8.03 -19.50 19.41
N SER A 49 -7.54 -18.28 19.64
CA SER A 49 -8.34 -17.18 20.21
C SER A 49 -9.16 -16.41 19.17
N ARG A 50 -8.89 -16.61 17.88
CA ARG A 50 -9.58 -15.92 16.77
C ARG A 50 -9.85 -16.85 15.57
N TRP A 51 -8.87 -17.67 15.20
CA TRP A 51 -8.97 -18.77 14.23
C TRP A 51 -8.08 -19.91 14.75
N SER A 52 -8.60 -21.13 14.79
CA SER A 52 -7.84 -22.36 15.00
C SER A 52 -7.06 -22.74 13.74
N VAL A 53 -6.02 -23.59 13.86
CA VAL A 53 -5.27 -24.09 12.69
C VAL A 53 -6.20 -24.85 11.75
N TRP A 54 -7.18 -25.58 12.29
CA TRP A 54 -8.22 -26.24 11.50
C TRP A 54 -9.08 -25.24 10.70
N GLU A 55 -9.52 -24.12 11.29
CA GLU A 55 -10.28 -23.08 10.57
C GLU A 55 -9.44 -22.42 9.47
N VAL A 56 -8.14 -22.24 9.70
CA VAL A 56 -7.20 -21.77 8.67
C VAL A 56 -7.10 -22.78 7.53
N MET A 57 -6.97 -24.08 7.83
CA MET A 57 -6.94 -25.12 6.82
C MET A 57 -8.24 -25.17 6.01
N GLN A 58 -9.41 -25.06 6.65
CA GLN A 58 -10.70 -25.00 5.96
C GLN A 58 -10.83 -23.76 5.06
N HIS A 59 -10.27 -22.62 5.47
CA HIS A 59 -10.25 -21.42 4.64
C HIS A 59 -9.32 -21.53 3.42
N LEU A 60 -8.22 -22.28 3.56
CA LEU A 60 -7.27 -22.54 2.49
C LEU A 60 -7.76 -23.59 1.48
N LEU A 61 -8.88 -24.28 1.76
CA LEU A 61 -9.54 -25.13 0.79
C LEU A 61 -10.19 -24.25 -0.29
N THR A 62 -9.47 -24.04 -1.39
CA THR A 62 -9.90 -23.21 -2.51
C THR A 62 -10.55 -24.03 -3.64
N GLU A 63 -11.19 -25.15 -3.33
CA GLU A 63 -11.76 -26.10 -4.30
C GLU A 63 -12.67 -25.40 -5.33
N ASP A 64 -13.66 -24.64 -4.87
CA ASP A 64 -14.56 -23.86 -5.75
C ASP A 64 -13.82 -22.87 -6.68
N PHE A 65 -12.68 -22.33 -6.25
CA PHE A 65 -11.88 -21.41 -7.04
C PHE A 65 -11.03 -22.15 -8.08
N VAL A 66 -10.45 -23.28 -7.71
CA VAL A 66 -9.69 -24.15 -8.63
C VAL A 66 -10.62 -24.71 -9.70
N ASP A 67 -11.79 -25.24 -9.33
CA ASP A 67 -12.81 -25.72 -10.26
C ASP A 67 -13.22 -24.65 -11.26
N ALA A 68 -13.41 -23.41 -10.79
CA ALA A 68 -13.77 -22.30 -11.66
C ALA A 68 -12.63 -21.91 -12.62
N LEU A 69 -11.36 -22.02 -12.20
CA LEU A 69 -10.20 -21.81 -13.06
C LEU A 69 -10.03 -22.95 -14.08
N GLU A 70 -10.29 -24.19 -13.70
CA GLU A 70 -10.27 -25.34 -14.60
C GLU A 70 -11.33 -25.21 -15.69
N GLN A 71 -12.55 -24.85 -15.32
CA GLN A 71 -13.63 -24.56 -16.28
C GLN A 71 -13.25 -23.43 -17.26
N ILE A 72 -12.49 -22.43 -16.80
CA ILE A 72 -11.96 -21.37 -17.67
C ILE A 72 -10.89 -21.90 -18.62
N ALA A 73 -9.97 -22.72 -18.10
CA ALA A 73 -8.89 -23.29 -18.89
C ALA A 73 -9.41 -24.28 -19.96
N THR A 74 -10.49 -25.01 -19.69
CA THR A 74 -11.14 -25.93 -20.63
C THR A 74 -12.13 -25.24 -21.57
N GLY A 75 -12.45 -23.97 -21.33
CA GLY A 75 -13.42 -23.21 -22.12
C GLY A 75 -14.89 -23.52 -21.81
N GLU A 76 -15.17 -24.33 -20.77
CA GLU A 76 -16.52 -24.55 -20.24
C GLU A 76 -17.12 -23.27 -19.64
N ARG A 77 -16.25 -22.35 -19.23
CA ARG A 77 -16.58 -21.04 -18.70
C ARG A 77 -15.68 -20.00 -19.35
N GLU A 78 -16.23 -18.88 -19.82
CA GLU A 78 -15.39 -17.84 -20.44
C GLU A 78 -14.59 -17.03 -19.41
N MET A 79 -15.18 -16.79 -18.23
CA MET A 79 -14.56 -16.03 -17.14
C MET A 79 -15.18 -16.35 -15.78
N LEU A 80 -14.47 -16.00 -14.70
CA LEU A 80 -15.03 -16.02 -13.34
C LEU A 80 -16.33 -15.18 -13.31
N PRO A 81 -17.33 -15.54 -12.48
CA PRO A 81 -18.59 -14.82 -12.47
C PRO A 81 -18.31 -13.35 -12.22
N ALA A 82 -18.93 -12.50 -13.04
CA ALA A 82 -18.82 -11.06 -12.86
C ALA A 82 -19.19 -10.72 -11.42
N PHE A 83 -18.37 -9.90 -10.77
CA PHE A 83 -18.71 -9.36 -9.46
C PHE A 83 -19.91 -8.43 -9.67
N ASP A 84 -21.12 -8.93 -9.46
CA ASP A 84 -22.42 -8.30 -9.76
C ASP A 84 -22.75 -7.11 -8.84
N GLY A 85 -21.72 -6.59 -8.16
CA GLY A 85 -21.79 -5.51 -7.20
C GLY A 85 -22.09 -6.01 -5.79
N ARG A 86 -21.39 -5.45 -4.80
CA ARG A 86 -21.53 -5.81 -3.37
C ARG A 86 -23.00 -5.75 -2.89
N ALA A 87 -23.80 -4.86 -3.46
CA ALA A 87 -25.21 -4.70 -3.11
C ALA A 87 -26.07 -5.91 -3.52
N ASN A 88 -25.90 -6.42 -4.74
CA ASN A 88 -26.63 -7.60 -5.22
C ASN A 88 -26.21 -8.84 -4.46
N ARG A 89 -24.91 -9.01 -4.18
CA ARG A 89 -24.41 -10.12 -3.39
C ARG A 89 -25.00 -10.15 -1.98
N ILE A 90 -25.00 -9.01 -1.28
CA ILE A 90 -25.60 -8.89 0.06
C ILE A 90 -27.11 -9.18 0.01
N ALA A 91 -27.83 -8.66 -0.99
CA ALA A 91 -29.26 -8.93 -1.13
C ALA A 91 -29.54 -10.43 -1.34
N ASN A 92 -28.73 -11.09 -2.19
CA ASN A 92 -28.82 -12.53 -2.43
C ASN A 92 -28.50 -13.35 -1.18
N ASP A 93 -27.45 -13.00 -0.45
CA ASP A 93 -27.06 -13.72 0.77
C ASP A 93 -28.10 -13.54 1.89
N ILE A 94 -28.69 -12.34 2.05
CA ILE A 94 -29.82 -12.12 2.98
C ILE A 94 -31.04 -12.96 2.57
N ALA A 95 -31.38 -13.00 1.28
CA ALA A 95 -32.49 -13.82 0.80
C ALA A 95 -32.25 -15.32 1.03
N ARG A 96 -31.00 -15.79 0.88
CA ARG A 96 -30.61 -17.17 1.18
C ARG A 96 -30.68 -17.48 2.67
N LEU A 97 -30.27 -16.55 3.54
CA LEU A 97 -30.43 -16.69 4.99
C LEU A 97 -31.90 -16.85 5.38
N GLU A 98 -32.79 -16.00 4.87
CA GLU A 98 -34.23 -16.10 5.11
C GLU A 98 -34.81 -17.43 4.60
N ALA A 99 -34.44 -17.83 3.38
CA ALA A 99 -34.90 -19.11 2.81
C ALA A 99 -34.44 -20.32 3.64
N ASN A 100 -33.20 -20.29 4.14
CA ASN A 100 -32.66 -21.32 5.02
C ASN A 100 -33.37 -21.34 6.38
N TYR A 101 -33.59 -20.18 7.00
CA TYR A 101 -34.37 -20.07 8.23
C TYR A 101 -35.77 -20.69 8.06
N GLN A 102 -36.49 -20.35 6.98
CA GLN A 102 -37.81 -20.91 6.70
C GLN A 102 -37.77 -22.42 6.44
N ARG A 103 -36.72 -22.93 5.78
CA ARG A 103 -36.52 -24.36 5.58
C ARG A 103 -36.25 -25.08 6.91
N PHE A 104 -35.39 -24.52 7.76
CA PHE A 104 -35.07 -25.08 9.07
C PHE A 104 -36.28 -25.08 10.00
N ARG A 105 -37.04 -23.99 10.06
CA ARG A 105 -38.29 -23.89 10.81
C ARG A 105 -39.32 -24.93 10.38
N ARG A 106 -39.51 -25.11 9.07
CA ARG A 106 -40.43 -26.14 8.52
C ARG A 106 -39.97 -27.55 8.84
N LEU A 107 -38.67 -27.83 8.73
CA LEU A 107 -38.09 -29.11 9.13
C LEU A 107 -38.45 -29.41 10.58
N LEU A 108 -38.10 -28.53 11.52
CA LEU A 108 -38.33 -28.73 12.95
C LEU A 108 -39.81 -28.89 13.30
N SER A 109 -40.68 -28.09 12.68
CA SER A 109 -42.14 -28.16 12.93
C SER A 109 -42.77 -29.48 12.44
N GLY A 110 -42.09 -30.20 11.53
CA GLY A 110 -42.56 -31.47 10.98
C GLY A 110 -41.96 -32.72 11.63
N LEU A 111 -41.07 -32.57 12.63
CA LEU A 111 -40.45 -33.71 13.30
C LEU A 111 -41.37 -34.29 14.37
N THR A 112 -41.37 -35.62 14.50
CA THR A 112 -42.06 -36.33 15.59
C THR A 112 -41.18 -36.42 16.84
N GLU A 113 -41.80 -36.73 17.98
CA GLU A 113 -41.09 -36.93 19.26
C GLU A 113 -40.02 -38.03 19.15
N GLU A 114 -40.32 -39.13 18.46
CA GLU A 114 -39.36 -40.21 18.23
C GLU A 114 -38.15 -39.72 17.41
N GLN A 115 -38.36 -38.88 16.39
CA GLN A 115 -37.29 -38.32 15.57
C GLN A 115 -36.43 -37.33 16.35
N LEU A 116 -37.04 -36.51 17.23
CA LEU A 116 -36.34 -35.55 18.08
C LEU A 116 -35.42 -36.25 19.10
N ASN A 117 -35.81 -37.43 19.61
CA ASN A 117 -35.03 -38.22 20.55
C ASN A 117 -33.92 -39.08 19.90
N ARG A 118 -33.78 -39.07 18.56
CA ARG A 118 -32.74 -39.86 17.90
C ARG A 118 -31.34 -39.37 18.27
N PRO A 119 -30.38 -40.26 18.52
CA PRO A 119 -28.98 -39.88 18.67
C PRO A 119 -28.48 -39.18 17.40
N ALA A 120 -27.85 -38.02 17.57
CA ALA A 120 -27.28 -37.22 16.49
C ALA A 120 -25.75 -37.24 16.50
N THR A 121 -25.13 -37.34 17.68
CA THR A 121 -23.67 -37.49 17.81
C THR A 121 -23.33 -38.60 18.81
N PRO A 122 -22.35 -39.46 18.51
CA PRO A 122 -21.88 -40.45 19.47
C PRO A 122 -21.09 -39.76 20.60
N PRO A 123 -20.95 -40.40 21.77
CA PRO A 123 -20.03 -39.94 22.80
C PRO A 123 -18.60 -39.92 22.25
N ASN A 124 -17.88 -38.82 22.43
CA ASN A 124 -16.47 -38.72 22.07
C ASN A 124 -15.63 -38.79 23.37
N PRO A 125 -14.80 -39.83 23.57
CA PRO A 125 -13.98 -39.95 24.78
C PRO A 125 -12.78 -38.99 24.82
N GLU A 126 -12.41 -38.41 23.67
CA GLU A 126 -11.22 -37.54 23.52
C GLU A 126 -11.53 -36.06 23.77
N ASN A 127 -12.79 -35.69 24.02
CA ASN A 127 -13.16 -34.33 24.41
C ASN A 127 -14.41 -34.30 25.29
N ASN A 128 -14.74 -33.13 25.86
CA ASN A 128 -15.91 -32.96 26.71
C ASN A 128 -17.23 -32.84 25.92
N PHE A 129 -17.31 -33.31 24.67
CA PHE A 129 -18.52 -33.21 23.87
C PHE A 129 -19.46 -34.38 24.21
N PRO A 130 -20.60 -34.13 24.88
CA PRO A 130 -21.51 -35.20 25.27
C PRO A 130 -22.21 -35.79 24.04
N ALA A 131 -22.67 -37.04 24.16
CA ALA A 131 -23.61 -37.59 23.19
C ALA A 131 -24.88 -36.73 23.15
N LEU A 132 -25.30 -36.32 21.96
CA LEU A 132 -26.47 -35.45 21.78
C LEU A 132 -27.60 -36.21 21.08
N SER A 133 -28.83 -36.00 21.53
CA SER A 133 -30.00 -36.24 20.69
C SER A 133 -30.11 -35.19 19.58
N PHE A 134 -30.97 -35.43 18.61
CA PHE A 134 -31.26 -34.47 17.55
C PHE A 134 -31.82 -33.17 18.14
N LEU A 135 -32.69 -33.25 19.15
CA LEU A 135 -33.21 -32.08 19.86
C LEU A 135 -32.09 -31.30 20.56
N ASP A 136 -31.19 -31.96 21.29
CA ASP A 136 -30.09 -31.29 21.99
C ASP A 136 -29.17 -30.53 21.01
N LEU A 137 -28.92 -31.13 19.84
CA LEU A 137 -28.12 -30.49 18.79
C LEU A 137 -28.84 -29.26 18.22
N VAL A 138 -30.15 -29.38 17.94
CA VAL A 138 -30.97 -28.29 17.43
C VAL A 138 -31.06 -27.14 18.42
N GLU A 139 -31.27 -27.42 19.71
CA GLU A 139 -31.34 -26.38 20.75
C GLU A 139 -30.04 -25.59 20.83
N ARG A 140 -28.89 -26.27 20.76
CA ARG A 140 -27.56 -25.62 20.76
C ARG A 140 -27.34 -24.72 19.54
N VAL A 141 -27.81 -25.13 18.36
CA VAL A 141 -27.66 -24.33 17.13
C VAL A 141 -28.75 -23.26 17.00
N SER A 142 -29.90 -23.40 17.64
CA SER A 142 -31.04 -22.47 17.52
C SER A 142 -30.72 -21.03 17.94
N GLY A 143 -29.76 -20.84 18.86
CA GLY A 143 -29.29 -19.53 19.29
C GLY A 143 -28.17 -18.92 18.42
N HIS A 144 -27.65 -19.66 17.45
CA HIS A 144 -26.46 -19.31 16.68
C HIS A 144 -26.65 -18.02 15.86
N GLU A 145 -27.75 -17.91 15.13
CA GLU A 145 -28.08 -16.69 14.38
C GLU A 145 -28.24 -15.46 15.31
N GLY A 146 -28.86 -15.64 16.48
CA GLY A 146 -29.00 -14.57 17.48
C GLY A 146 -27.66 -14.12 18.08
N ASN A 147 -26.73 -15.06 18.29
CA ASN A 147 -25.35 -14.76 18.73
C ASN A 147 -24.60 -13.94 17.67
N HIS A 148 -24.66 -14.36 16.41
CA HIS A 148 -24.01 -13.63 15.31
C HIS A 148 -24.69 -12.28 15.02
N ALA A 149 -26.01 -12.15 15.20
CA ALA A 149 -26.70 -10.87 15.09
C ALA A 149 -26.14 -9.83 16.08
N ARG A 150 -25.86 -10.24 17.33
CA ARG A 150 -25.18 -9.38 18.31
C ARG A 150 -23.78 -8.98 17.87
N GLN A 151 -23.00 -9.93 17.35
CA GLN A 151 -21.67 -9.65 16.80
C GLN A 151 -21.74 -8.67 15.61
N VAL A 152 -22.74 -8.79 14.73
CA VAL A 152 -22.97 -7.85 13.63
C VAL A 152 -23.29 -6.46 14.16
N VAL A 153 -24.12 -6.33 15.21
CA VAL A 153 -24.42 -5.04 15.84
C VAL A 153 -23.17 -4.40 16.43
N GLU A 154 -22.37 -5.15 17.19
CA GLU A 154 -21.10 -4.64 17.74
C GLU A 154 -20.09 -4.28 16.65
N THR A 155 -19.98 -5.11 15.61
CA THR A 155 -19.15 -4.81 14.43
C THR A 155 -19.62 -3.54 13.74
N ARG A 156 -20.93 -3.29 13.64
CA ARG A 156 -21.45 -2.03 13.07
C ARG A 156 -21.12 -0.81 13.93
N LYS A 157 -21.06 -0.94 15.25
CA LYS A 157 -20.58 0.12 16.14
C LYS A 157 -19.09 0.40 15.91
N TYR A 158 -18.27 -0.65 15.81
CA TYR A 158 -16.87 -0.52 15.45
C TYR A 158 -16.70 0.13 14.07
N VAL A 159 -17.44 -0.31 13.05
CA VAL A 159 -17.42 0.30 11.70
C VAL A 159 -17.90 1.75 11.73
N ALA A 160 -18.88 2.11 12.56
CA ALA A 160 -19.30 3.51 12.71
C ALA A 160 -18.22 4.36 13.40
N ALA A 161 -17.59 3.83 14.45
CA ALA A 161 -16.47 4.48 15.15
C ALA A 161 -15.23 4.62 14.24
N PHE A 162 -14.93 3.60 13.45
CA PHE A 162 -13.88 3.59 12.44
C PHE A 162 -14.21 4.52 11.26
N ARG A 163 -15.48 4.58 10.81
CA ARG A 163 -15.91 5.59 9.84
C ARG A 163 -15.76 7.03 10.38
N SER A 164 -15.81 7.22 11.69
CA SER A 164 -15.56 8.51 12.35
C SER A 164 -14.08 8.79 12.64
N MET A 165 -13.20 7.79 12.51
CA MET A 165 -11.75 7.91 12.72
C MET A 165 -11.01 7.40 11.46
N GLU A 166 -10.59 8.33 10.61
CA GLU A 166 -9.59 8.14 9.53
C GLU A 166 -10.04 7.43 8.25
N ARG A 167 -10.88 8.10 7.45
CA ARG A 167 -10.92 7.93 5.98
C ARG A 167 -9.87 8.81 5.28
N ALA A 168 -8.74 9.04 5.94
CA ALA A 168 -7.71 9.92 5.45
C ALA A 168 -6.62 9.11 4.78
N VAL A 169 -6.24 9.49 3.57
CA VAL A 169 -4.96 9.06 3.00
C VAL A 169 -3.87 9.79 3.78
N THR A 170 -2.96 9.03 4.39
CA THR A 170 -1.83 9.63 5.11
C THR A 170 -0.69 9.88 4.12
N VAL A 171 -0.29 11.12 3.94
CA VAL A 171 0.86 11.50 3.13
C VAL A 171 2.00 11.88 4.07
N ALA A 172 3.10 11.13 4.03
CA ALA A 172 4.20 11.26 4.97
C ALA A 172 5.53 11.54 4.27
N GLY A 173 6.22 12.57 4.73
CA GLY A 173 7.62 12.80 4.40
C GLY A 173 8.52 11.85 5.17
N LEU A 174 9.51 11.28 4.49
CA LEU A 174 10.53 10.41 5.10
C LEU A 174 11.83 11.18 5.41
N GLY A 175 11.88 12.47 5.09
CA GLY A 175 13.09 13.27 5.25
C GLY A 175 14.10 13.02 4.14
N THR A 176 15.34 13.45 4.34
CA THR A 176 16.37 13.51 3.31
C THR A 176 17.17 12.22 3.17
N GLY A 177 16.55 11.05 3.33
CA GLY A 177 17.18 9.76 3.00
C GLY A 177 17.87 9.00 4.14
N ASP A 178 18.02 9.57 5.34
CA ASP A 178 18.51 8.85 6.52
C ASP A 178 17.37 8.01 7.15
N PRO A 179 17.44 6.66 7.13
CA PRO A 179 16.42 5.82 7.75
C PRO A 179 16.25 6.09 9.25
N ASP A 180 17.35 6.40 9.95
CA ASP A 180 17.33 6.62 11.40
C ASP A 180 16.75 7.99 11.78
N ALA A 181 16.62 8.91 10.82
CA ALA A 181 15.97 10.21 10.99
C ALA A 181 14.44 10.16 10.85
N ILE A 182 13.86 9.07 10.36
CA ILE A 182 12.39 8.93 10.24
C ILE A 182 11.77 8.90 11.64
N PRO A 183 10.77 9.74 11.96
CA PRO A 183 10.15 9.76 13.29
C PRO A 183 9.51 8.43 13.70
N ASP A 184 9.57 8.08 14.99
CA ASP A 184 9.00 6.83 15.52
C ASP A 184 7.49 6.69 15.24
N GLN A 185 6.76 7.81 15.26
CA GLN A 185 5.34 7.82 14.88
C GLN A 185 5.15 7.35 13.44
N THR A 186 5.92 7.88 12.49
CA THR A 186 5.85 7.47 11.07
C THR A 186 6.22 5.99 10.93
N ARG A 187 7.23 5.49 11.65
CA ARG A 187 7.60 4.06 11.65
C ARG A 187 6.47 3.18 12.15
N GLN A 188 5.79 3.59 13.23
CA GLN A 188 4.64 2.86 13.77
C GLN A 188 3.46 2.86 12.79
N MET A 189 3.19 3.98 12.11
CA MET A 189 2.14 4.05 11.09
C MET A 189 2.45 3.13 9.91
N LEU A 190 3.71 3.14 9.42
CA LEU A 190 4.16 2.24 8.35
C LEU A 190 3.99 0.76 8.70
N ALA A 191 4.22 0.39 9.96
CA ALA A 191 4.07 -0.99 10.42
C ALA A 191 2.61 -1.49 10.45
N ASN A 192 1.64 -0.57 10.41
CA ASN A 192 0.21 -0.86 10.46
C ASN A 192 -0.54 -0.52 9.17
N ALA A 193 0.12 0.12 8.20
CA ALA A 193 -0.49 0.46 6.92
C ALA A 193 -0.75 -0.82 6.09
N ASP A 194 -1.93 -0.90 5.48
CA ASP A 194 -2.29 -1.95 4.53
C ASP A 194 -1.56 -1.76 3.19
N TYR A 195 -1.38 -0.49 2.80
CA TYR A 195 -0.67 -0.09 1.59
C TYR A 195 0.38 0.99 1.88
N VAL A 196 1.55 0.84 1.24
CA VAL A 196 2.59 1.87 1.19
C VAL A 196 2.85 2.24 -0.26
N VAL A 197 2.56 3.49 -0.61
CA VAL A 197 2.61 4.04 -1.97
C VAL A 197 3.68 5.10 -2.04
N GLY A 198 4.48 5.17 -3.10
CA GLY A 198 5.49 6.21 -3.28
C GLY A 198 6.41 5.90 -4.43
N SER A 199 7.42 6.73 -4.68
CA SER A 199 8.50 6.36 -5.61
C SER A 199 9.26 5.15 -5.07
N GLU A 200 9.98 4.43 -5.94
CA GLU A 200 10.77 3.27 -5.52
C GLU A 200 11.79 3.62 -4.44
N SER A 201 12.42 4.79 -4.54
CA SER A 201 13.36 5.32 -3.56
C SER A 201 12.70 5.54 -2.19
N ALA A 202 11.50 6.15 -2.16
CA ALA A 202 10.77 6.38 -0.92
C ALA A 202 10.27 5.07 -0.29
N ILE A 203 9.73 4.14 -1.10
CA ILE A 203 9.31 2.82 -0.62
C ILE A 203 10.50 2.04 -0.07
N SER A 204 11.64 2.04 -0.77
CA SER A 204 12.84 1.34 -0.33
C SER A 204 13.33 1.85 1.03
N LEU A 205 13.25 3.15 1.27
CA LEU A 205 13.58 3.75 2.56
C LEU A 205 12.60 3.32 3.67
N ALA A 206 11.29 3.28 3.39
CA ALA A 206 10.25 2.87 4.33
C ALA A 206 10.17 1.36 4.59
N ARG A 207 10.74 0.54 3.68
CA ARG A 207 10.58 -0.93 3.64
C ARG A 207 10.93 -1.64 4.94
N ARG A 208 11.89 -1.11 5.70
CA ARG A 208 12.31 -1.70 6.99
C ARG A 208 11.17 -1.76 8.02
N TRP A 209 10.20 -0.87 7.93
CA TRP A 209 9.07 -0.80 8.88
C TRP A 209 7.74 -1.19 8.25
N SER A 210 7.62 -1.13 6.93
CA SER A 210 6.40 -1.50 6.21
C SER A 210 6.08 -3.00 6.35
N ARG A 211 4.81 -3.30 6.63
CA ARG A 211 4.24 -4.67 6.53
C ARG A 211 3.15 -4.80 5.47
N GLY A 212 2.70 -3.68 4.93
CA GLY A 212 1.65 -3.60 3.91
C GLY A 212 2.15 -3.94 2.51
N VAL A 213 1.22 -3.90 1.56
CA VAL A 213 1.53 -4.09 0.14
C VAL A 213 2.17 -2.80 -0.41
N GLU A 214 3.40 -2.92 -0.92
CA GLU A 214 4.10 -1.85 -1.62
C GLU A 214 3.49 -1.59 -2.99
N LEU A 215 3.18 -0.32 -3.28
CA LEU A 215 2.60 0.15 -4.54
C LEU A 215 3.48 1.27 -5.15
N PRO A 216 4.50 0.93 -5.95
CA PRO A 216 5.36 1.91 -6.60
C PRO A 216 4.56 2.83 -7.53
N MET A 217 4.70 4.14 -7.32
CA MET A 217 4.07 5.18 -8.12
C MET A 217 5.06 5.71 -9.16
N ARG A 218 4.62 5.66 -10.42
CA ARG A 218 5.33 6.08 -11.64
C ARG A 218 4.41 6.99 -12.44
N SER A 219 4.96 7.72 -13.41
CA SER A 219 4.20 8.69 -14.21
C SER A 219 3.06 8.05 -15.00
N ASP A 220 3.24 6.82 -15.46
CA ASP A 220 2.28 6.04 -16.26
C ASP A 220 1.14 5.42 -15.43
N ASN A 221 1.34 5.19 -14.13
CA ASN A 221 0.36 4.55 -13.25
C ASN A 221 -0.23 5.48 -12.16
N ALA A 222 0.28 6.71 -12.01
CA ALA A 222 -0.14 7.63 -10.96
C ALA A 222 -1.67 7.87 -10.95
N ASN A 223 -2.30 7.97 -12.12
CA ASN A 223 -3.74 8.13 -12.24
C ASN A 223 -4.53 6.95 -11.68
N GLU A 224 -4.09 5.72 -11.97
CA GLU A 224 -4.74 4.52 -11.48
C GLU A 224 -4.56 4.40 -9.96
N LEU A 225 -3.34 4.66 -9.47
CA LEU A 225 -3.03 4.56 -8.05
C LEU A 225 -3.81 5.57 -7.22
N VAL A 226 -3.91 6.84 -7.61
CA VAL A 226 -4.70 7.83 -6.85
C VAL A 226 -6.17 7.39 -6.74
N ASN A 227 -6.77 6.95 -7.85
CA ASN A 227 -8.13 6.42 -7.85
C ASN A 227 -8.30 5.17 -6.98
N ARG A 228 -7.32 4.26 -7.03
CA ARG A 228 -7.28 3.05 -6.21
C ARG A 228 -7.21 3.38 -4.73
N ILE A 229 -6.30 4.25 -4.33
CA ILE A 229 -6.11 4.67 -2.94
C ILE A 229 -7.38 5.30 -2.38
N GLY A 230 -8.02 6.21 -3.12
CA GLY A 230 -9.29 6.80 -2.69
C GLY A 230 -10.38 5.75 -2.47
N ARG A 231 -10.49 4.77 -3.38
CA ARG A 231 -11.45 3.65 -3.25
C ARG A 231 -11.12 2.73 -2.07
N ASP A 232 -9.85 2.41 -1.87
CA ASP A 232 -9.39 1.46 -0.85
C ASP A 232 -9.49 2.08 0.55
N THR A 233 -9.15 3.36 0.71
CA THR A 233 -9.38 4.13 1.94
C THR A 233 -10.87 4.26 2.28
N ARG A 234 -11.76 4.44 1.28
CA ARG A 234 -13.21 4.36 1.50
C ARG A 234 -13.70 2.97 1.93
N ALA A 235 -12.99 1.92 1.53
CA ALA A 235 -13.25 0.56 1.96
C ALA A 235 -12.70 0.24 3.35
N GLY A 236 -11.99 1.18 3.98
CA GLY A 236 -11.42 1.06 5.32
C GLY A 236 -9.99 0.51 5.35
N LEU A 237 -9.30 0.46 4.21
CA LEU A 237 -7.89 0.11 4.14
C LEU A 237 -7.02 1.35 4.41
N TRP A 238 -6.01 1.20 5.25
CA TRP A 238 -5.11 2.28 5.57
C TRP A 238 -4.01 2.38 4.53
N THR A 239 -4.01 3.48 3.78
CA THR A 239 -2.96 3.81 2.82
C THR A 239 -2.04 4.88 3.37
N MET A 240 -0.73 4.61 3.35
CA MET A 240 0.31 5.62 3.49
C MET A 240 0.95 5.92 2.12
N VAL A 241 0.90 7.18 1.71
CA VAL A 241 1.69 7.72 0.60
C VAL A 241 2.97 8.30 1.20
N VAL A 242 4.12 7.74 0.86
CA VAL A 242 5.44 8.18 1.33
C VAL A 242 6.20 8.92 0.25
N THR A 243 6.99 9.91 0.66
CA THR A 243 7.84 10.69 -0.23
C THR A 243 9.16 11.04 0.45
N LEU A 244 10.23 11.21 -0.33
CA LEU A 244 11.48 11.74 0.18
C LEU A 244 11.35 13.25 0.39
N GLY A 245 11.95 13.76 1.45
CA GLY A 245 11.80 15.14 1.88
C GLY A 245 10.42 15.44 2.47
N ASP A 246 10.00 16.71 2.36
CA ASP A 246 8.69 17.17 2.81
C ASP A 246 7.66 17.02 1.68
N PRO A 247 6.45 16.48 1.91
CA PRO A 247 5.49 16.29 0.83
C PRO A 247 4.99 17.58 0.18
N ALA A 248 4.93 18.69 0.93
CA ALA A 248 4.51 19.98 0.38
C ALA A 248 5.58 20.59 -0.55
N GLU A 249 6.85 20.21 -0.36
CA GLU A 249 7.98 20.66 -1.19
C GLU A 249 8.24 19.70 -2.36
N SER A 250 8.29 18.39 -2.09
CA SER A 250 8.72 17.37 -3.03
C SER A 250 7.63 16.96 -4.03
N VAL A 251 6.37 16.89 -3.60
CA VAL A 251 5.26 16.37 -4.42
C VAL A 251 3.98 17.22 -4.35
N PRO A 252 4.06 18.56 -4.50
CA PRO A 252 2.90 19.44 -4.34
C PRO A 252 1.75 19.12 -5.30
N GLY A 253 2.05 18.71 -6.53
CA GLY A 253 1.03 18.31 -7.51
C GLY A 253 0.27 17.05 -7.12
N LEU A 254 0.96 16.05 -6.56
CA LEU A 254 0.31 14.83 -6.06
C LEU A 254 -0.54 15.14 -4.81
N LEU A 255 -0.03 15.97 -3.91
CA LEU A 255 -0.77 16.38 -2.71
C LEU A 255 -2.06 17.11 -3.08
N HIS A 256 -1.98 18.07 -4.00
CA HIS A 256 -3.15 18.79 -4.50
C HIS A 256 -4.18 17.83 -5.11
N ARG A 257 -3.71 16.92 -5.96
CA ARG A 257 -4.57 15.92 -6.58
C ARG A 257 -5.24 14.98 -5.58
N LEU A 258 -4.50 14.50 -4.58
CA LEU A 258 -5.07 13.67 -3.51
C LEU A 258 -6.15 14.44 -2.75
N GLN A 259 -5.94 15.73 -2.46
CA GLN A 259 -6.94 16.57 -1.81
C GLN A 259 -8.22 16.73 -2.65
N GLU A 260 -8.13 16.64 -3.98
CA GLU A 260 -9.30 16.69 -4.87
C GLU A 260 -10.01 15.33 -5.03
N GLU A 261 -9.25 14.23 -5.09
CA GLU A 261 -9.76 12.91 -5.48
C GLU A 261 -10.10 11.99 -4.29
N VAL A 262 -9.63 12.30 -3.07
CA VAL A 262 -9.87 11.49 -1.87
C VAL A 262 -10.67 12.22 -0.80
N ASP A 263 -11.38 11.47 0.05
CA ASP A 263 -12.31 12.03 1.04
C ASP A 263 -11.61 12.93 2.08
N ALA A 264 -10.37 12.59 2.44
CA ALA A 264 -9.53 13.37 3.35
C ALA A 264 -8.05 13.03 3.17
N VAL A 265 -7.17 14.00 3.47
CA VAL A 265 -5.72 13.81 3.48
C VAL A 265 -5.18 14.21 4.85
N SER A 266 -4.36 13.35 5.45
CA SER A 266 -3.57 13.65 6.64
C SER A 266 -2.12 13.83 6.23
N LEU A 267 -1.48 14.93 6.64
CA LEU A 267 -0.12 15.26 6.21
C LEU A 267 0.85 15.13 7.39
N ILE A 268 1.92 14.36 7.20
CA ILE A 268 3.05 14.26 8.12
C ILE A 268 4.26 14.94 7.46
N PRO A 269 4.64 16.13 7.92
CA PRO A 269 5.78 16.86 7.37
C PRO A 269 7.10 16.21 7.76
N ALA A 270 8.15 16.53 7.01
CA ALA A 270 9.52 16.11 7.32
C ALA A 270 10.53 17.16 6.85
N PRO A 271 11.80 17.10 7.27
CA PRO A 271 12.83 17.95 6.67
C PRO A 271 12.96 17.69 5.16
N GLY A 272 12.69 18.70 4.33
CA GLY A 272 12.84 18.63 2.88
C GLY A 272 14.25 19.01 2.39
N PHE A 273 14.57 18.58 1.17
CA PHE A 273 15.87 18.88 0.52
C PHE A 273 16.09 20.37 0.32
N TYR A 274 15.03 21.16 0.09
CA TYR A 274 15.12 22.61 -0.02
C TYR A 274 15.75 23.23 1.25
N ARG A 275 15.25 22.86 2.43
CA ARG A 275 15.77 23.38 3.70
C ARG A 275 17.20 22.94 3.95
N LEU A 276 17.55 21.72 3.58
CA LEU A 276 18.92 21.22 3.68
C LEU A 276 19.88 22.04 2.80
N VAL A 277 19.51 22.29 1.54
CA VAL A 277 20.30 23.11 0.61
C VAL A 277 20.51 24.52 1.15
N LEU A 278 19.46 25.16 1.64
CA LEU A 278 19.55 26.49 2.24
C LEU A 278 20.49 26.53 3.44
N ALA A 279 20.38 25.53 4.33
CA ALA A 279 21.25 25.42 5.50
C ALA A 279 22.72 25.23 5.10
N GLN A 280 22.99 24.38 4.10
CA GLN A 280 24.34 24.10 3.62
C GLN A 280 25.01 25.33 3.00
N LEU A 281 24.24 26.19 2.33
CA LEU A 281 24.74 27.41 1.68
C LEU A 281 24.61 28.67 2.54
N GLY A 282 24.03 28.59 3.73
CA GLY A 282 23.79 29.75 4.59
C GLY A 282 22.79 30.76 4.01
N ILE A 283 21.83 30.29 3.21
CA ILE A 283 20.82 31.13 2.55
C ILE A 283 19.57 31.20 3.44
N SER A 284 19.04 32.42 3.64
CA SER A 284 17.77 32.59 4.36
C SER A 284 16.60 32.02 3.53
N PRO A 285 15.67 31.25 4.12
CA PRO A 285 14.47 30.78 3.42
C PRO A 285 13.59 31.89 2.84
N LEU A 286 13.67 33.11 3.39
CA LEU A 286 12.93 34.27 2.87
C LEU A 286 13.58 34.89 1.62
N ALA A 287 14.86 34.58 1.39
CA ALA A 287 15.66 35.08 0.28
C ALA A 287 15.73 34.08 -0.89
N ALA A 288 15.00 32.97 -0.82
CA ALA A 288 15.03 31.92 -1.82
C ALA A 288 13.63 31.46 -2.24
N VAL A 289 13.55 30.87 -3.43
CA VAL A 289 12.38 30.18 -3.97
C VAL A 289 12.79 28.77 -4.40
N CYS A 290 11.88 27.81 -4.25
CA CYS A 290 12.09 26.41 -4.62
C CYS A 290 11.29 26.06 -5.88
N THR A 291 11.89 25.28 -6.76
CA THR A 291 11.27 24.72 -7.96
C THR A 291 11.81 23.33 -8.25
N SER A 292 11.10 22.54 -9.05
CA SER A 292 11.63 21.27 -9.55
C SER A 292 12.42 21.47 -10.85
N VAL A 293 13.31 20.52 -11.15
CA VAL A 293 14.05 20.44 -12.41
C VAL A 293 13.13 20.36 -13.64
N ASN A 294 11.98 19.67 -13.53
CA ASN A 294 11.01 19.58 -14.62
C ASN A 294 10.36 20.95 -14.90
N GLN A 295 9.95 21.68 -13.85
CA GLN A 295 9.44 23.04 -13.99
C GLN A 295 10.50 24.01 -14.50
N ALA A 296 11.76 23.84 -14.11
CA ALA A 296 12.88 24.62 -14.63
C ALA A 296 13.10 24.41 -16.13
N ARG A 297 12.92 23.18 -16.64
CA ARG A 297 13.00 22.86 -18.07
C ARG A 297 11.87 23.49 -18.88
N ASP A 298 10.64 23.44 -18.34
CA ASP A 298 9.46 24.07 -18.95
C ASP A 298 9.51 25.61 -18.87
N GLY A 299 10.35 26.10 -17.95
CA GLY A 299 10.91 27.45 -17.88
C GLY A 299 9.93 28.56 -17.49
N ASN A 300 8.99 28.22 -16.60
CA ASN A 300 8.26 29.18 -15.77
C ASN A 300 9.14 29.80 -14.66
N LEU A 301 10.48 29.62 -14.71
CA LEU A 301 11.38 30.04 -13.64
C LEU A 301 11.60 31.56 -13.60
N LEU A 302 11.73 32.19 -14.78
CA LEU A 302 12.30 33.53 -14.93
C LEU A 302 11.46 34.66 -14.33
N ASP A 303 10.14 34.49 -14.28
CA ASP A 303 9.23 35.49 -13.72
C ASP A 303 9.34 35.58 -12.18
N SER A 304 10.01 34.61 -11.54
CA SER A 304 10.17 34.49 -10.08
C SER A 304 11.56 34.84 -9.53
N VAL A 305 12.51 35.25 -10.36
CA VAL A 305 13.97 35.26 -10.04
C VAL A 305 14.51 36.60 -9.52
N THR A 306 13.79 37.71 -9.65
CA THR A 306 14.41 39.02 -9.36
C THR A 306 14.71 39.20 -7.87
N GLY A 307 16.00 39.17 -7.50
CA GLY A 307 16.49 39.47 -6.16
C GLY A 307 16.42 38.31 -5.15
N ARG A 308 16.24 37.06 -5.62
CA ARG A 308 16.15 35.86 -4.79
C ARG A 308 16.94 34.71 -5.38
N ALA A 309 17.53 33.89 -4.51
CA ALA A 309 18.15 32.65 -4.93
C ALA A 309 17.08 31.64 -5.40
N VAL A 310 17.33 30.92 -6.47
CA VAL A 310 16.43 29.90 -7.01
C VAL A 310 17.03 28.53 -6.77
N VAL A 311 16.40 27.74 -5.91
CA VAL A 311 16.78 26.36 -5.61
C VAL A 311 15.98 25.43 -6.53
N ILE A 312 16.68 24.75 -7.43
CA ILE A 312 16.14 23.76 -8.36
C ILE A 312 16.48 22.38 -7.80
N LEU A 313 15.47 21.63 -7.35
CA LEU A 313 15.63 20.27 -6.86
C LEU A 313 15.59 19.27 -8.01
N GLY A 314 16.50 18.30 -8.01
CA GLY A 314 16.44 17.16 -8.92
C GLY A 314 15.28 16.22 -8.60
N ALA A 315 14.97 15.33 -9.53
CA ALA A 315 13.90 14.36 -9.42
C ALA A 315 14.34 13.00 -9.99
N ASP A 316 13.52 11.96 -9.84
CA ASP A 316 13.78 10.71 -10.56
C ASP A 316 13.46 10.93 -12.06
N GLU A 317 14.29 10.38 -12.94
CA GLU A 317 14.11 10.41 -14.41
C GLU A 317 14.19 11.79 -15.10
N SER A 318 14.71 12.82 -14.43
CA SER A 318 14.73 14.21 -14.94
C SER A 318 15.85 14.60 -15.89
N GLY A 319 16.55 13.63 -16.50
CA GLY A 319 17.66 13.89 -17.44
C GLY A 319 18.90 14.53 -16.78
N ALA A 320 19.86 15.02 -17.59
CA ALA A 320 21.10 15.61 -17.08
C ALA A 320 20.93 17.08 -16.67
N TRP A 321 21.76 17.54 -15.71
CA TRP A 321 21.80 18.95 -15.31
C TRP A 321 22.29 19.88 -16.44
N SER A 322 23.11 19.39 -17.37
CA SER A 322 23.57 20.13 -18.54
C SER A 322 22.41 20.66 -19.40
N GLU A 323 21.36 19.85 -19.59
CA GLU A 323 20.16 20.25 -20.35
C GLU A 323 19.41 21.39 -19.63
N VAL A 324 19.40 21.39 -18.31
CA VAL A 324 18.78 22.46 -17.49
C VAL A 324 19.57 23.76 -17.69
N CYS A 325 20.90 23.70 -17.61
CA CYS A 325 21.76 24.86 -17.84
C CYS A 325 21.59 25.43 -19.26
N GLU A 326 21.56 24.58 -20.30
CA GLU A 326 21.31 25.01 -21.68
C GLU A 326 19.97 25.72 -21.83
N LYS A 327 18.92 25.22 -21.17
CA LYS A 327 17.59 25.87 -21.17
C LYS A 327 17.61 27.22 -20.46
N LEU A 328 18.30 27.34 -19.33
CA LEU A 328 18.43 28.62 -18.62
C LEU A 328 19.18 29.67 -19.45
N LEU A 329 20.30 29.28 -20.06
CA LEU A 329 21.07 30.13 -20.97
C LEU A 329 20.24 30.56 -22.18
N GLY A 330 19.54 29.61 -22.82
CA GLY A 330 18.68 29.88 -23.97
C GLY A 330 17.50 30.82 -23.67
N ARG A 331 17.15 31.02 -22.39
CA ARG A 331 16.13 31.97 -21.95
C ARG A 331 16.69 33.27 -21.37
N GLY A 332 18.00 33.49 -21.46
CA GLY A 332 18.62 34.77 -21.12
C GLY A 332 19.11 34.91 -19.68
N VAL A 333 19.26 33.80 -18.94
CA VAL A 333 20.08 33.83 -17.72
C VAL A 333 21.53 34.10 -18.13
N ALA A 334 22.19 35.04 -17.44
CA ALA A 334 23.54 35.45 -17.79
C ALA A 334 24.54 34.29 -17.66
N GLU A 335 25.48 34.19 -18.61
CA GLU A 335 26.50 33.13 -18.62
C GLU A 335 27.38 33.13 -17.36
N ASP A 336 27.63 34.32 -16.81
CA ASP A 336 28.41 34.57 -15.61
C ASP A 336 27.57 34.52 -14.32
N ALA A 337 26.28 34.20 -14.42
CA ALA A 337 25.43 34.03 -13.25
C ALA A 337 26.04 32.99 -12.31
N LYS A 338 26.14 33.35 -11.03
CA LYS A 338 26.70 32.48 -10.01
C LYS A 338 25.75 31.31 -9.78
N VAL A 339 26.31 30.10 -9.72
CA VAL A 339 25.57 28.86 -9.46
C VAL A 339 26.32 28.01 -8.44
N SER A 340 25.58 27.38 -7.54
CA SER A 340 26.08 26.30 -6.68
C SER A 340 25.37 25.00 -7.03
N MET A 341 26.11 23.92 -7.28
CA MET A 341 25.59 22.56 -7.42
C MET A 341 25.86 21.79 -6.14
N LEU A 342 24.83 21.09 -5.66
CA LEU A 342 24.90 20.17 -4.54
C LEU A 342 24.58 18.76 -5.03
N THR A 343 25.41 17.81 -4.64
CA THR A 343 25.20 16.37 -4.90
C THR A 343 25.37 15.59 -3.60
N ASN A 344 24.84 14.36 -3.53
CA ASN A 344 24.91 13.52 -2.34
C ASN A 344 24.22 14.17 -1.12
N LEU A 345 23.08 14.83 -1.35
CA LEU A 345 22.26 15.47 -0.33
C LEU A 345 21.77 14.51 0.78
N MET A 346 21.57 13.22 0.46
CA MET A 346 21.14 12.18 1.38
C MET A 346 22.27 11.63 2.24
N GLY A 347 23.53 11.90 1.86
CA GLY A 347 24.73 11.46 2.57
C GLY A 347 25.54 12.65 3.10
N HIS A 348 26.71 12.85 2.51
CA HIS A 348 27.57 14.00 2.79
C HIS A 348 27.52 14.96 1.61
N PRO A 349 26.76 16.07 1.70
CA PRO A 349 26.57 16.98 0.59
C PRO A 349 27.91 17.53 0.08
N GLU A 350 28.17 17.35 -1.21
CA GLU A 350 29.29 17.96 -1.90
C GLU A 350 28.81 19.23 -2.60
N VAL A 351 29.58 20.32 -2.48
CA VAL A 351 29.20 21.62 -3.06
C VAL A 351 30.26 22.08 -4.06
N ALA A 352 29.84 22.29 -5.30
CA ALA A 352 30.62 22.96 -6.32
C ALA A 352 30.01 24.33 -6.63
N THR A 353 30.83 25.38 -6.75
CA THR A 353 30.35 26.73 -7.06
C THR A 353 31.16 27.32 -8.22
N GLY A 354 30.48 27.95 -9.17
CA GLY A 354 31.09 28.55 -10.35
C GLY A 354 30.11 29.45 -11.10
N SER A 355 30.47 29.85 -12.33
CA SER A 355 29.50 30.45 -13.24
C SER A 355 28.62 29.36 -13.87
N LEU A 356 27.42 29.75 -14.32
CA LEU A 356 26.52 28.86 -15.06
C LEU A 356 27.21 28.24 -16.28
N CYS A 357 28.01 29.04 -17.01
CA CYS A 357 28.77 28.59 -18.18
C CYS A 357 29.90 27.60 -17.84
N ASP A 358 30.63 27.84 -16.74
CA ASP A 358 31.72 26.95 -16.30
C ASP A 358 31.17 25.62 -15.82
N LEU A 359 30.09 25.67 -15.03
CA LEU A 359 29.46 24.48 -14.49
C LEU A 359 28.82 23.65 -15.60
N ALA A 360 28.13 24.26 -16.56
CA ALA A 360 27.54 23.57 -17.72
C ALA A 360 28.54 22.70 -18.50
N LYS A 361 29.82 23.09 -18.53
CA LYS A 361 30.91 22.36 -19.21
C LYS A 361 31.60 21.31 -18.33
N SER A 362 31.28 21.27 -17.04
CA SER A 362 31.88 20.34 -16.10
C SER A 362 31.27 18.93 -16.23
N THR A 363 32.07 17.90 -15.96
CA THR A 363 31.61 16.51 -15.91
C THR A 363 30.51 16.29 -14.85
N MET A 364 30.44 17.16 -13.85
CA MET A 364 29.43 17.14 -12.79
C MET A 364 28.01 17.45 -13.31
N MET A 365 27.90 18.22 -14.41
CA MET A 365 26.61 18.52 -15.04
C MET A 365 26.14 17.44 -16.02
N SER A 366 27.04 16.53 -16.42
CA SER A 366 26.68 15.35 -17.20
C SER A 366 26.00 14.28 -16.34
N SER A 367 26.05 14.42 -15.01
CA SER A 367 25.34 13.54 -14.09
C SER A 367 23.82 13.74 -14.16
N PRO A 368 23.03 12.68 -13.93
CA PRO A 368 21.58 12.79 -13.86
C PRO A 368 21.16 13.73 -12.72
N ALA A 369 20.14 14.53 -12.97
CA ALA A 369 19.51 15.40 -11.98
C ALA A 369 18.60 14.59 -11.06
N THR A 370 19.19 13.73 -10.23
CA THR A 370 18.47 12.83 -9.30
C THR A 370 17.86 13.59 -8.12
N VAL A 371 16.95 12.94 -7.38
CA VAL A 371 16.40 13.43 -6.09
C VAL A 371 17.46 13.82 -5.05
N ASP A 372 18.70 13.38 -5.25
CA ASP A 372 19.85 13.57 -4.35
C ASP A 372 20.75 14.75 -4.76
N SER A 373 20.25 15.61 -5.64
CA SER A 373 21.00 16.74 -6.18
C SER A 373 20.14 18.00 -6.30
N ALA A 374 20.80 19.16 -6.21
CA ALA A 374 20.14 20.45 -6.35
C ALA A 374 21.08 21.49 -6.95
N MET A 375 20.51 22.40 -7.74
CA MET A 375 21.21 23.56 -8.29
C MET A 375 20.64 24.85 -7.70
N VAL A 376 21.50 25.76 -7.30
CA VAL A 376 21.12 27.07 -6.75
C VAL A 376 21.67 28.17 -7.63
N LEU A 377 20.77 28.95 -8.25
CA LEU A 377 21.08 30.15 -9.02
C LEU A 377 20.92 31.37 -8.10
N TYR A 378 21.87 32.32 -8.13
CA TYR A 378 21.88 33.51 -7.25
C TYR A 378 21.40 34.79 -7.94
#